data_AF-A0A949V508-F1
#
_entry.id   AF-A0A949V508-F1
#
_cell.length_a   1.000
_cell.length_b   1.000
_cell.length_c   1.000
_cell.angle_alpha   90.00
_cell.angle_beta   90.00
_cell.angle_gamma   90.00
#
_symmetry.space_group_name_H-M   'P 1'
#
loop_
_entity.id
_entity.type
_entity.pdbx_description
1 polymer ?
#
loop_
_entity_poly.entity_id
_entity_poly.type
_entity_poly.pdbx_seq_one_letter_code
_entity_poly.pdbx_strand_id
1 'polypeptide(L)'
;MSHLWDDTVTSGFSDKKVYVVQTNPIALERCLLMTTDPGDLVFDPTCGSGTTAFVAEKWGRRWITCDTSRVAVTLAKQRLMTASYDYFALRYPHEGLRGGFIYKTVPHVTLKSIANNPEIDLIYDRLHPGINAALGDLNAALTAEPPAAPFVVTEGVRKGQKLRLGA
;
A
#
# COMPACT_ATOMS: atom_id res chain seq x y z
N MET A 1 -13.32 -8.70 3.70
CA MET A 1 -12.75 -7.35 3.88
C MET A 1 -12.87 -6.99 5.35
N SER A 2 -11.77 -6.60 5.99
CA SER A 2 -11.78 -6.07 7.37
C SER A 2 -12.04 -4.57 7.31
N HIS A 3 -12.82 -4.04 8.25
CA HIS A 3 -13.03 -2.59 8.43
C HIS A 3 -12.03 -1.97 9.41
N LEU A 4 -11.12 -2.78 9.96
CA LEU A 4 -10.08 -2.35 10.88
C LEU A 4 -8.85 -1.88 10.10
N TRP A 5 -8.37 -0.66 10.38
CA TRP A 5 -7.21 -0.03 9.72
C TRP A 5 -6.05 0.15 10.70
N ASP A 6 -5.34 -0.94 11.00
CA ASP A 6 -4.25 -0.95 11.98
C ASP A 6 -3.06 -0.05 11.59
N ASP A 7 -2.87 0.20 10.29
CA ASP A 7 -1.81 1.03 9.72
C ASP A 7 -2.07 2.54 9.81
N THR A 8 -3.31 2.94 10.16
CA THR A 8 -3.67 4.35 10.35
C THR A 8 -3.51 4.82 11.80
N VAL A 9 -3.24 3.88 12.72
CA VAL A 9 -3.11 4.17 14.15
C VAL A 9 -1.80 4.90 14.39
N THR A 10 -1.91 6.15 14.86
CA THR A 10 -0.76 6.92 15.34
C THR A 10 -0.63 6.64 16.84
N SER A 11 0.26 5.72 17.23
CA SER A 11 0.61 5.55 18.64
C SER A 11 1.18 6.87 19.17
N GLY A 12 0.85 7.26 20.40
CA GLY A 12 0.94 8.64 20.95
C GLY A 12 2.29 9.38 20.91
N PHE A 13 3.29 8.86 20.21
CA PHE A 13 4.63 9.43 20.02
C PHE A 13 5.12 9.43 18.56
N SER A 14 4.35 8.97 17.58
CA SER A 14 4.79 8.96 16.17
C SER A 14 4.34 10.20 15.39
N ASP A 15 5.30 10.74 14.63
CA ASP A 15 5.33 11.98 13.85
C ASP A 15 5.16 13.30 14.62
N LYS A 16 6.12 14.22 14.40
CA LYS A 16 6.09 15.58 14.93
C LYS A 16 4.91 16.33 14.31
N LYS A 17 3.78 16.31 15.02
CA LYS A 17 2.57 17.02 14.60
C LYS A 17 2.83 18.52 14.57
N VAL A 18 2.41 19.17 13.50
CA VAL A 18 2.42 20.63 13.38
C VAL A 18 1.23 21.22 14.13
N TYR A 19 0.17 20.43 14.32
CA TYR A 19 -1.02 20.79 15.09
C TYR A 19 -1.49 19.65 15.99
N VAL A 20 -1.98 19.98 17.19
CA VAL A 20 -2.30 19.00 18.24
C VAL A 20 -3.25 17.89 17.77
N VAL A 21 -4.26 18.25 16.98
CA VAL A 21 -5.27 17.31 16.42
C VAL A 21 -5.03 17.01 14.94
N GLN A 22 -3.80 17.11 14.45
CA GLN A 22 -3.48 16.76 13.06
C GLN A 22 -3.77 15.28 12.77
N THR A 23 -4.68 15.04 11.82
CA THR A 23 -5.00 13.72 11.29
C THR A 23 -3.83 13.16 10.48
N ASN A 24 -3.60 11.85 10.59
CA ASN A 24 -2.62 11.12 9.77
C ASN A 24 -3.07 11.14 8.29
N PRO A 25 -2.20 11.58 7.35
CA PRO A 25 -2.53 11.61 5.92
C PRO A 25 -3.05 10.29 5.35
N ILE A 26 -2.55 9.14 5.82
CA ILE A 26 -2.90 7.82 5.26
C ILE A 26 -4.40 7.53 5.37
N ALA A 27 -5.02 7.92 6.49
CA ALA A 27 -6.46 7.73 6.68
C ALA A 27 -7.28 8.53 5.65
N LEU A 28 -6.88 9.78 5.39
CA LEU A 28 -7.55 10.64 4.41
C LEU A 28 -7.25 10.24 2.96
N GLU A 29 -6.02 9.79 2.68
CA GLU A 29 -5.66 9.22 1.36
C GLU A 29 -6.58 8.05 1.02
N ARG A 30 -6.75 7.11 1.95
CA ARG A 30 -7.63 5.96 1.76
C ARG A 30 -9.07 6.38 1.51
N CYS A 31 -9.63 7.26 2.36
CA CYS A 31 -11.00 7.75 2.17
C CYS A 31 -11.19 8.39 0.80
N LEU A 32 -10.32 9.32 0.40
CA LEU A 32 -10.44 10.04 -0.86
C LEU A 32 -10.30 9.12 -2.09
N LEU A 33 -9.35 8.19 -2.06
CA LEU A 33 -9.13 7.25 -3.17
C LEU A 33 -10.27 6.24 -3.33
N MET A 34 -11.04 5.98 -2.28
CA MET A 34 -12.19 5.06 -2.32
C MET A 34 -13.50 5.74 -2.72
N THR A 35 -13.65 7.04 -2.50
CA THR A 35 -14.95 7.73 -2.62
C THR A 35 -15.00 8.87 -3.64
N THR A 36 -13.87 9.23 -4.25
CA THR A 36 -13.79 10.36 -5.19
C THR A 36 -12.86 10.06 -6.36
N ASP A 37 -13.14 10.68 -7.50
CA ASP A 37 -12.28 10.66 -8.68
C ASP A 37 -11.42 11.94 -8.80
N PRO A 38 -10.30 11.90 -9.54
CA PRO A 38 -9.57 13.11 -9.90
C PRO A 38 -10.47 14.19 -10.51
N GLY A 39 -10.30 15.44 -10.03
CA GLY A 39 -11.10 16.59 -10.45
C GLY A 39 -12.41 16.81 -9.66
N ASP A 40 -12.81 15.87 -8.79
CA ASP A 40 -13.93 16.08 -7.86
C ASP A 40 -13.65 17.17 -6.83
N LEU A 41 -14.72 17.74 -6.27
CA LEU A 41 -14.64 18.76 -5.22
C LEU A 41 -14.79 18.12 -3.84
N VAL A 42 -13.78 18.30 -2.99
CA VAL A 42 -13.77 17.88 -1.59
C VAL A 42 -14.06 19.08 -0.70
N PHE A 43 -15.00 18.94 0.23
CA PHE A 43 -15.29 19.97 1.22
C PHE A 43 -14.99 19.46 2.63
N ASP A 44 -14.20 20.23 3.38
CA ASP A 44 -13.87 19.96 4.78
C ASP A 44 -14.15 21.19 5.65
N PRO A 45 -15.27 21.21 6.39
CA PRO A 45 -15.66 22.35 7.22
C PRO A 45 -14.93 22.46 8.57
N THR A 46 -14.05 21.50 8.89
CA THR A 46 -13.32 21.42 10.16
C THR A 46 -11.86 21.04 9.91
N CYS A 47 -11.18 21.88 9.12
CA CYS A 47 -9.94 21.49 8.48
C CYS A 47 -8.77 21.24 9.44
N GLY A 48 -8.78 21.84 10.63
CA GLY A 48 -7.65 21.85 11.53
C GLY A 48 -6.37 22.30 10.81
N SER A 49 -5.34 21.44 10.80
CA SER A 49 -4.08 21.69 10.08
C SER A 49 -4.14 21.53 8.55
N GLY A 50 -5.33 21.33 7.96
CA GLY A 50 -5.53 21.23 6.52
C GLY A 50 -5.08 19.91 5.90
N THR A 51 -5.07 18.79 6.64
CA THR A 51 -4.64 17.50 6.08
C THR A 51 -5.52 17.07 4.91
N THR A 52 -6.85 17.32 4.96
CA THR A 52 -7.77 16.96 3.86
C THR A 52 -7.43 17.73 2.58
N ALA A 53 -7.26 19.04 2.67
CA ALA A 53 -6.85 19.86 1.54
C ALA A 53 -5.48 19.43 0.99
N PHE A 54 -4.52 19.15 1.88
CA PHE A 54 -3.19 18.71 1.49
C PHE A 54 -3.22 17.40 0.68
N VAL A 55 -4.03 16.43 1.12
CA VAL A 55 -4.17 15.14 0.44
C VAL A 55 -5.01 15.27 -0.84
N ALA A 56 -6.08 16.07 -0.82
CA ALA A 56 -6.91 16.33 -1.98
C ALA A 56 -6.08 16.94 -3.12
N GLU A 57 -5.24 17.94 -2.82
CA GLU A 57 -4.32 18.57 -3.78
C GLU A 57 -3.34 17.54 -4.36
N LYS A 58 -2.69 16.74 -3.51
CA LYS A 58 -1.73 15.71 -3.92
C LYS A 58 -2.31 14.74 -4.94
N TRP A 59 -3.59 14.37 -4.78
CA TRP A 59 -4.27 13.44 -5.67
C TRP A 59 -5.14 14.12 -6.73
N GLY A 60 -4.97 15.43 -6.96
CA GLY A 60 -5.64 16.15 -8.05
C GLY A 60 -7.14 16.33 -7.88
N ARG A 61 -7.63 16.40 -6.64
CA ARG A 61 -9.00 16.84 -6.34
C ARG A 61 -8.99 18.35 -6.11
N ARG A 62 -10.09 19.00 -6.46
CA ARG A 62 -10.36 20.38 -6.03
C ARG A 62 -10.82 20.33 -4.58
N TRP A 63 -10.55 21.37 -3.80
CA TRP A 63 -10.95 21.39 -2.40
C TRP A 63 -11.39 22.76 -1.92
N ILE A 64 -12.27 22.76 -0.93
CA ILE A 64 -12.64 23.90 -0.12
C ILE A 64 -12.51 23.47 1.33
N THR A 65 -11.81 24.27 2.14
CA THR A 65 -11.56 23.94 3.53
C THR A 65 -11.78 25.15 4.41
N CYS A 66 -12.38 24.96 5.58
CA CYS A 66 -12.56 26.03 6.56
C CYS A 66 -12.46 25.51 7.99
N ASP A 67 -12.25 26.43 8.92
CA ASP A 67 -12.23 26.16 10.36
C ASP A 67 -12.63 27.45 11.08
N THR A 68 -13.19 27.33 12.28
CA THR A 68 -13.52 28.48 13.13
C THR A 68 -12.27 29.08 13.77
N SER A 69 -11.23 28.27 13.97
CA SER A 69 -9.97 28.68 14.58
C SER A 69 -9.06 29.36 13.56
N ARG A 70 -8.70 30.61 13.85
CA ARG A 70 -7.70 31.35 13.06
C ARG A 70 -6.33 30.67 13.06
N VAL A 71 -5.99 29.96 14.15
CA VAL A 71 -4.73 29.20 14.26
C VAL A 71 -4.74 28.02 13.29
N ALA A 72 -5.84 27.26 13.25
CA ALA A 72 -6.00 26.14 12.32
C ALA A 72 -5.86 26.60 10.86
N VAL A 73 -6.62 27.63 10.46
CA VAL A 73 -6.57 28.18 9.09
C VAL A 73 -5.17 28.71 8.74
N THR A 74 -4.47 29.36 9.67
CA THR A 74 -3.11 29.88 9.44
C THR A 74 -2.12 28.74 9.21
N LEU A 75 -2.18 27.68 10.02
CA LEU A 75 -1.32 26.50 9.87
C LEU A 75 -1.64 25.73 8.59
N ALA A 76 -2.92 25.55 8.27
CA ALA A 76 -3.36 24.92 7.01
C ALA A 76 -2.84 25.72 5.80
N LYS A 77 -3.01 27.04 5.81
CA LYS A 77 -2.51 27.93 4.75
C LYS A 77 -0.99 27.82 4.60
N GLN A 78 -0.24 27.91 5.70
CA GLN A 78 1.22 27.77 5.66
C GLN A 78 1.62 26.43 5.06
N ARG A 79 1.04 25.33 5.54
CA ARG A 79 1.35 23.97 5.09
C ARG A 79 1.09 23.79 3.61
N LEU A 80 -0.04 24.30 3.10
CA LEU A 80 -0.41 24.21 1.68
C LEU A 80 0.49 25.07 0.79
N MET A 81 0.82 26.30 1.22
CA MET A 81 1.69 27.19 0.43
C MET A 81 3.15 26.72 0.37
N THR A 82 3.61 25.96 1.36
CA THR A 82 4.97 25.39 1.38
C THR A 82 5.04 23.96 0.86
N ALA A 83 3.90 23.36 0.52
CA ALA A 83 3.87 21.99 0.02
C ALA A 83 4.44 21.92 -1.39
N SER A 84 5.21 20.86 -1.66
CA SER A 84 5.63 20.48 -3.00
C SER A 84 4.93 19.16 -3.34
N TYR A 85 4.43 19.07 -4.57
CA TYR A 85 3.67 17.94 -5.06
C TYR A 85 4.37 17.34 -6.28
N ASP A 86 4.29 16.02 -6.39
CA ASP A 86 4.80 15.31 -7.56
C ASP A 86 3.97 15.66 -8.81
N TYR A 87 4.65 15.76 -9.94
CA TYR A 87 3.98 15.95 -11.22
C TYR A 87 3.54 14.61 -11.80
N PHE A 88 2.24 14.47 -12.08
CA PHE A 88 1.66 13.29 -12.72
C PHE A 88 1.15 13.63 -14.12
N ALA A 89 1.53 12.81 -15.10
CA ALA A 89 1.04 12.95 -16.46
C ALA A 89 -0.46 12.63 -16.55
N LEU A 90 -1.21 13.50 -17.21
CA LEU A 90 -2.63 13.31 -17.48
C LEU A 90 -2.82 12.35 -18.65
N ARG A 91 -3.85 11.49 -18.56
CA ARG A 91 -4.22 10.58 -19.64
C ARG A 91 -4.78 11.33 -20.85
N TYR A 92 -5.59 12.37 -20.59
CA TYR A 92 -6.15 13.25 -21.62
C TYR A 92 -5.82 14.72 -21.28
N PRO A 93 -4.70 15.27 -21.78
CA PRO A 93 -4.23 16.61 -21.41
C PRO A 93 -5.24 17.73 -21.66
N HIS A 94 -6.08 17.62 -22.70
CA HIS A 94 -7.07 18.63 -23.06
C HIS A 94 -8.28 18.69 -22.11
N GLU A 95 -8.53 17.64 -21.32
CA GLU A 95 -9.65 17.56 -20.37
C GLU A 95 -9.25 17.95 -18.94
N GLY A 96 -7.96 18.25 -18.71
CA GLY A 96 -7.42 18.58 -17.40
C GLY A 96 -7.50 17.41 -16.41
N LEU A 97 -7.62 17.71 -15.12
CA LEU A 97 -7.62 16.70 -14.03
C LEU A 97 -8.75 15.67 -14.17
N ARG A 98 -9.88 16.05 -14.77
CA ARG A 98 -11.02 15.15 -15.02
C ARG A 98 -10.73 14.08 -16.07
N GLY A 99 -9.79 14.34 -16.98
CA GLY A 99 -9.30 13.35 -17.93
C GLY A 99 -8.50 12.20 -17.28
N GLY A 100 -8.23 12.31 -15.97
CA GLY A 100 -7.54 11.29 -15.18
C GLY A 100 -6.03 11.25 -15.40
N PHE A 101 -5.37 10.39 -14.63
CA PHE A 101 -3.92 10.22 -14.64
C PHE A 101 -3.48 8.98 -15.42
N ILE A 102 -2.23 8.97 -15.86
CA ILE A 102 -1.55 7.75 -16.31
C ILE A 102 -1.17 6.95 -15.06
N TYR A 103 -1.93 5.90 -14.78
CA TYR A 103 -1.69 5.04 -13.62
C TYR A 103 -0.65 3.96 -13.90
N LYS A 104 0.14 3.61 -12.88
CA LYS A 104 0.97 2.41 -12.91
C LYS A 104 0.06 1.18 -12.82
N THR A 105 0.00 0.42 -13.90
CA THR A 105 -0.76 -0.84 -13.92
C THR A 105 0.03 -1.94 -13.22
N VAL A 106 -0.60 -2.61 -12.26
CA VAL A 106 -0.12 -3.87 -11.69
C VAL A 106 -0.94 -5.01 -12.28
N PRO A 107 -0.31 -6.11 -12.72
CA PRO A 107 -1.04 -7.26 -13.23
C PRO A 107 -1.88 -7.87 -12.11
N HIS A 108 -3.21 -7.90 -12.30
CA HIS A 108 -4.11 -8.53 -11.34
C HIS A 108 -4.13 -10.04 -11.58
N VAL A 109 -3.22 -10.76 -10.93
CA VAL A 109 -3.14 -12.22 -11.00
C VAL A 109 -4.11 -12.81 -9.97
N THR A 110 -5.09 -13.57 -10.44
CA THR A 110 -6.04 -14.30 -9.58
C THR A 110 -5.70 -15.79 -9.59
N LEU A 111 -6.10 -16.53 -8.56
CA LEU A 111 -5.97 -18.00 -8.58
C LEU A 111 -6.63 -18.62 -9.82
N LYS A 112 -7.76 -18.05 -10.26
CA LYS A 112 -8.45 -18.46 -11.49
C LYS A 112 -7.58 -18.23 -12.73
N SER A 113 -6.87 -17.10 -12.84
CA SER A 113 -6.00 -16.85 -14.01
C SER A 113 -4.75 -17.73 -14.02
N ILE A 114 -4.28 -18.16 -12.85
CA ILE A 114 -3.17 -19.13 -12.75
C ILE A 114 -3.66 -20.52 -13.15
N ALA A 115 -4.74 -21.00 -12.53
CA ALA A 115 -5.25 -22.36 -12.74
C ALA A 115 -5.77 -22.63 -14.16
N ASN A 116 -6.26 -21.59 -14.86
CA ASN A 116 -6.71 -21.71 -16.25
C ASN A 116 -5.67 -21.24 -17.27
N ASN A 117 -4.39 -21.13 -16.89
CA ASN A 117 -3.35 -20.81 -17.85
C ASN A 117 -3.08 -22.06 -18.73
N PRO A 118 -3.31 -22.00 -20.06
CA PRO A 118 -3.10 -23.14 -20.95
C PRO A 118 -1.63 -23.60 -21.02
N GLU A 119 -0.69 -22.74 -20.61
CA GLU A 119 0.74 -23.05 -20.60
C GLU A 119 1.21 -23.67 -19.28
N ILE A 120 0.33 -23.89 -18.29
CA ILE A 120 0.73 -24.33 -16.95
C ILE A 120 1.49 -25.66 -16.97
N ASP A 121 1.03 -26.61 -17.79
CA ASP A 121 1.66 -27.93 -17.94
C ASP A 121 3.04 -27.81 -18.60
N LEU A 122 3.17 -26.98 -19.64
CA LEU A 122 4.46 -26.73 -20.30
C LEU A 122 5.46 -26.04 -19.36
N ILE A 123 4.99 -25.09 -18.55
CA ILE A 123 5.80 -24.40 -17.54
C ILE A 123 6.27 -25.40 -16.48
N TYR A 124 5.36 -26.28 -16.03
CA TYR A 124 5.67 -27.34 -15.08
C TYR A 124 6.73 -28.28 -15.65
N ASP A 125 6.51 -28.85 -16.84
CA ASP A 125 7.45 -29.79 -17.46
C ASP A 125 8.85 -29.19 -17.66
N ARG A 126 8.92 -27.89 -18.00
CA ARG A 126 10.20 -27.18 -18.18
C ARG A 126 10.93 -26.92 -16.87
N LEU A 127 10.22 -26.47 -15.83
CA LEU A 127 10.86 -25.96 -14.60
C LEU A 127 10.91 -26.99 -13.47
N HIS A 128 9.97 -27.93 -13.43
CA HIS A 128 9.85 -28.93 -12.37
C HIS A 128 11.08 -29.84 -12.24
N PRO A 129 11.75 -30.28 -13.33
CA PRO A 129 12.97 -31.07 -13.21
C PRO A 129 14.10 -30.34 -12.47
N GLY A 130 14.26 -29.03 -12.72
CA GLY A 130 15.26 -28.22 -12.02
C GLY A 130 14.94 -28.03 -10.54
N ILE A 131 13.66 -27.88 -10.20
CA ILE A 131 13.20 -27.83 -8.81
C ILE A 131 13.45 -29.17 -8.12
N ASN A 132 13.16 -30.29 -8.77
CA ASN A 132 13.38 -31.62 -8.21
C ASN A 132 14.87 -31.93 -8.01
N ALA A 133 15.73 -31.52 -8.94
CA ALA A 133 17.18 -31.64 -8.77
C ALA A 133 17.66 -30.84 -7.56
N ALA A 134 17.28 -29.55 -7.46
CA ALA A 134 17.65 -28.70 -6.32
C ALA A 134 17.10 -29.23 -4.98
N LEU A 135 15.88 -29.79 -4.99
CA LEU A 135 15.28 -30.41 -3.82
C LEU A 135 16.02 -31.71 -3.42
N GLY A 136 16.45 -32.50 -4.40
CA GLY A 136 17.29 -33.67 -4.20
C GLY A 136 18.62 -33.32 -3.56
N ASP A 137 19.32 -32.34 -4.12
CA ASP A 137 20.61 -31.85 -3.60
C ASP A 137 20.48 -31.31 -2.17
N LEU A 138 19.45 -30.51 -1.91
CA LEU A 138 19.17 -29.97 -0.59
C LEU A 138 18.88 -31.07 0.44
N ASN A 139 18.04 -32.05 0.08
CA ASN A 139 17.74 -33.17 0.97
C ASN A 139 18.99 -34.02 1.23
N ALA A 140 19.81 -34.29 0.21
CA ALA A 140 21.07 -35.00 0.37
C ALA A 140 22.03 -34.27 1.32
N ALA A 141 22.16 -32.95 1.18
CA ALA A 141 22.96 -32.12 2.07
C ALA A 141 22.43 -32.14 3.53
N LEU A 142 21.10 -32.05 3.71
CA LEU A 142 20.47 -32.09 5.03
C LEU A 142 20.58 -33.46 5.72
N THR A 143 20.61 -34.56 4.96
CA THR A 143 20.88 -35.90 5.50
C THR A 143 22.35 -36.09 5.84
N ALA A 144 23.27 -35.53 5.04
CA ALA A 144 24.71 -35.62 5.29
C ALA A 144 25.15 -34.78 6.50
N GLU A 145 24.62 -33.57 6.64
CA GLU A 145 24.93 -32.63 7.72
C GLU A 145 23.65 -32.09 8.36
N PRO A 146 22.98 -32.89 9.22
CA PRO A 146 21.73 -32.47 9.84
C PRO A 146 21.98 -31.32 10.82
N PRO A 147 21.22 -30.22 10.73
CA PRO A 147 21.36 -29.10 11.65
C PRO A 147 20.99 -29.52 13.08
N ALA A 148 21.83 -29.15 14.05
CA ALA A 148 21.67 -29.52 15.45
C ALA A 148 20.39 -28.93 16.10
N ALA A 149 19.92 -27.78 15.59
CA ALA A 149 18.72 -27.11 16.08
C ALA A 149 17.51 -27.40 15.16
N PRO A 150 16.32 -27.71 15.71
CA PRO A 150 15.11 -27.85 14.92
C PRO A 150 14.74 -26.56 14.19
N PHE A 151 14.37 -26.68 12.91
CA PHE A 151 13.93 -25.55 12.09
C PHE A 151 12.52 -25.12 12.48
N VAL A 152 12.33 -23.83 12.76
CA VAL A 152 11.02 -23.26 13.13
C VAL A 152 10.38 -22.66 11.90
N VAL A 153 9.20 -23.15 11.53
CA VAL A 153 8.44 -22.60 10.40
C VAL A 153 7.85 -21.24 10.80
N THR A 154 8.24 -20.18 10.11
CA THR A 154 7.83 -18.79 10.43
C THR A 154 6.53 -18.37 9.74
N GLU A 155 6.13 -19.05 8.66
CA GLU A 155 5.03 -18.66 7.79
C GLU A 155 4.23 -19.87 7.26
N GLY A 156 3.00 -19.62 6.77
CA GLY A 156 2.13 -20.66 6.20
C GLY A 156 1.39 -21.52 7.22
N VAL A 157 0.78 -22.62 6.74
CA VAL A 157 -0.13 -23.49 7.53
C VAL A 157 0.58 -24.19 8.70
N ARG A 158 1.89 -24.44 8.56
CA ARG A 158 2.71 -25.08 9.61
C ARG A 158 3.44 -24.07 10.50
N LYS A 159 3.07 -22.79 10.46
CA LYS A 159 3.71 -21.73 11.28
C LYS A 159 3.74 -22.13 12.76
N GLY A 160 4.93 -22.06 13.35
CA GLY A 160 5.20 -22.46 14.74
C GLY A 160 5.61 -23.93 14.93
N GLN A 161 5.49 -24.77 13.91
CA GLN A 161 5.95 -26.15 13.98
C GLN A 161 7.49 -26.22 13.92
N LYS A 162 8.07 -27.09 14.74
CA LYS A 162 9.51 -27.39 14.74
C LYS A 162 9.77 -28.64 13.92
N LEU A 163 10.54 -28.52 12.85
CA LEU A 163 10.92 -29.62 11.97
C LEU A 163 12.36 -30.06 12.28
N ARG A 164 12.57 -31.37 12.42
CA ARG A 164 13.91 -31.94 12.37
C ARG A 164 14.19 -32.30 10.91
N LEU A 165 15.27 -31.76 10.36
CA LEU A 165 15.68 -31.97 8.97
C LEU A 165 16.73 -33.09 8.93
N GLY A 166 16.68 -33.96 7.93
CA GLY A 166 17.66 -35.04 7.73
C GLY A 166 17.38 -36.36 8.46
N ALA A 167 16.14 -36.59 8.94
CA ALA A 167 15.71 -37.87 9.52
C ALA A 167 15.01 -38.77 8.49
#